data_AF-A0A7J6LF44-F1
#
_entry.id   AF-A0A7J6LF44-F1
#
_cell.length_a   1.000
_cell.length_b   1.000
_cell.length_c   1.000
_cell.angle_alpha   90.00
_cell.angle_beta   90.00
_cell.angle_gamma   90.00
#
_symmetry.space_group_name_H-M   'P 1'
#
loop_
_entity.id
_entity.type
_entity.pdbx_description
1 polymer ?
#
loop_
_entity_poly.entity_id
_entity_poly.type
_entity_poly.pdbx_seq_one_letter_code
_entity_poly.pdbx_strand_id
1 'polypeptide(L)'
;MSGKACPTVDNAVAAAEAMSDDPPNPFLIPPDDEIFLMRDREKKIRQQERDDTKRLKVWQKTTASSRMGRVDKPLMSQMARESNPKTIRSRIQTYSEPPRRERENVSDYLSKKREMFLVQMSLDVKRNEIRKLEEKAKRRNEALEKSKQVLEEDITRFDKFLQANDALAHKAMKAADDLSKKKQGKTVKVKQLKAQLSVIESEITKLREQMEECLKYKTFLDKLTPAEWTAQQEEIKRQRKRQRRKAYIEKRCGEIDEAVAASVAEEEPEVALAPPSTNESGGISVTGGQRERRRRGTNRRSDNPTQEDIAVMKAKEMEVLRELQAFLDVCRKARRRRHRARHPDERQIAAYYDQEVAESSGEDLPLYFEKPKQLLEMFSTLEEQNLFLIQNGQETQQQLEDMEQRLQEAQGTLGIKARQLERENQDAVGRIDSKQRDCEKLKGRISGRSESRDIKGLLKELAVGVAAMFATCGFDADRDADPLMMLNAAEAKLEELLETLAFAEAAGGVLAETVGRMEREKEKERRDRVREEKIEAQNKKNEDRLRNSLLRSQAPIFKKCGKQIMFRSAPSREEAKEVADTAAEEHVEAISKLFGSRPPPGVDLLPPGKKSPRAAAKRKGK
;
A
#
# COMPACT_ATOMS: atom_id res chain seq x y z
N MET A 1 -51.27 23.79 -65.40
CA MET A 1 -50.39 24.89 -65.85
C MET A 1 -49.23 24.24 -66.59
N SER A 2 -49.25 24.14 -67.91
CA SER A 2 -48.84 25.18 -68.88
C SER A 2 -47.45 25.72 -68.59
N GLY A 3 -46.51 25.55 -69.54
CA GLY A 3 -45.33 26.42 -69.59
C GLY A 3 -44.07 25.77 -70.17
N LYS A 4 -43.87 25.97 -71.48
CA LYS A 4 -42.60 25.78 -72.20
C LYS A 4 -41.48 26.66 -71.62
N ALA A 5 -40.23 26.21 -71.74
CA ALA A 5 -39.17 26.83 -72.56
C ALA A 5 -37.75 26.50 -72.04
N CYS A 6 -36.89 26.00 -72.92
CA CYS A 6 -35.42 26.08 -72.81
C CYS A 6 -34.96 27.51 -73.14
N PRO A 7 -33.72 27.95 -72.80
CA PRO A 7 -32.57 27.68 -73.69
C PRO A 7 -31.16 27.56 -73.02
N THR A 8 -30.26 26.81 -73.71
CA THR A 8 -28.79 26.99 -74.00
C THR A 8 -27.82 27.46 -72.88
N VAL A 9 -26.51 27.14 -72.79
CA VAL A 9 -25.41 26.69 -73.68
C VAL A 9 -24.28 26.12 -72.77
N ASP A 10 -23.27 25.51 -73.39
CA ASP A 10 -21.89 25.26 -72.94
C ASP A 10 -21.59 23.87 -72.38
N ASN A 11 -20.47 23.20 -72.67
CA ASN A 11 -19.50 23.16 -73.78
C ASN A 11 -18.57 21.96 -73.43
N ALA A 12 -17.71 21.54 -74.35
CA ALA A 12 -16.61 20.57 -74.14
C ALA A 12 -16.99 19.08 -74.04
N VAL A 13 -17.08 18.40 -75.18
CA VAL A 13 -15.93 17.66 -75.74
C VAL A 13 -16.08 17.65 -77.26
N ALA A 14 -15.40 18.60 -77.90
CA ALA A 14 -15.04 18.55 -79.30
C ALA A 14 -13.53 18.25 -79.34
N ALA A 15 -13.17 17.05 -79.78
CA ALA A 15 -11.86 16.75 -80.34
C ALA A 15 -11.99 15.49 -81.19
N ALA A 16 -11.67 15.64 -82.49
CA ALA A 16 -11.74 14.66 -83.57
C ALA A 16 -13.18 14.37 -84.05
N GLU A 17 -13.61 14.65 -85.28
CA GLU A 17 -12.91 14.84 -86.55
C GLU A 17 -13.68 15.84 -87.41
N ALA A 18 -12.97 16.80 -87.99
CA ALA A 18 -13.46 17.62 -89.08
C ALA A 18 -12.54 17.42 -90.28
N MET A 19 -13.16 17.06 -91.40
CA MET A 19 -12.71 17.21 -92.78
C MET A 19 -11.64 16.23 -93.31
N SER A 20 -12.08 15.30 -94.15
CA SER A 20 -11.32 14.89 -95.33
C SER A 20 -12.26 14.95 -96.56
N ASP A 21 -12.09 15.98 -97.38
CA ASP A 21 -12.60 16.03 -98.76
C ASP A 21 -11.63 15.26 -99.68
N ASP A 22 -11.27 14.03 -99.30
CA ASP A 22 -10.55 13.09 -100.14
C ASP A 22 -11.52 12.01 -100.62
N PRO A 23 -11.54 11.65 -101.92
CA PRO A 23 -12.44 10.63 -102.43
C PRO A 23 -12.17 9.29 -101.70
N PRO A 24 -13.20 8.65 -101.12
CA PRO A 24 -13.03 7.40 -100.38
C PRO A 24 -12.36 6.33 -101.25
N ASN A 25 -11.42 5.59 -100.65
CA ASN A 25 -10.68 4.53 -101.33
C ASN A 25 -11.64 3.54 -102.02
N PRO A 26 -11.59 3.40 -103.36
CA PRO A 26 -12.57 2.63 -104.13
C PRO A 26 -12.48 1.11 -103.90
N PHE A 27 -11.51 0.65 -103.10
CA PHE A 27 -11.32 -0.76 -102.75
C PHE A 27 -11.67 -1.08 -101.29
N LEU A 28 -12.15 -0.10 -100.50
CA LEU A 28 -12.72 -0.37 -99.18
C LEU A 28 -14.21 -0.64 -99.33
N ILE A 29 -14.63 -1.81 -98.85
CA ILE A 29 -16.04 -2.18 -98.79
C ILE A 29 -16.71 -1.24 -97.77
N PRO A 30 -17.71 -0.42 -98.17
CA PRO A 30 -18.38 0.48 -97.23
C PRO A 30 -19.06 -0.30 -96.09
N PRO A 31 -19.21 0.30 -94.90
CA PRO A 31 -19.93 -0.32 -93.78
C PRO A 31 -21.36 -0.73 -94.19
N ASP A 32 -21.86 -1.84 -93.64
CA ASP A 32 -23.16 -2.42 -94.03
C ASP A 32 -24.31 -1.40 -93.98
N ASP A 33 -24.32 -0.50 -92.98
CA ASP A 33 -25.32 0.57 -92.85
C ASP A 33 -25.33 1.52 -94.06
N GLU A 34 -24.16 1.82 -94.61
CA GLU A 34 -24.00 2.66 -95.80
C GLU A 34 -24.41 1.91 -97.07
N ILE A 35 -24.14 0.60 -97.15
CA ILE A 35 -24.62 -0.28 -98.23
C ILE A 35 -26.14 -0.32 -98.27
N PHE A 36 -26.81 -0.43 -97.12
CA PHE A 36 -28.27 -0.40 -97.04
C PHE A 36 -28.83 0.96 -97.49
N LEU A 37 -28.24 2.06 -97.04
CA LEU A 37 -28.63 3.41 -97.48
C LEU A 37 -28.41 3.64 -98.98
N MET A 38 -27.31 3.13 -99.54
CA MET A 38 -27.01 3.20 -100.98
C MET A 38 -28.03 2.37 -101.79
N ARG A 39 -28.39 1.17 -101.32
CA ARG A 39 -29.45 0.36 -101.95
C ARG A 39 -30.81 1.04 -101.91
N ASP A 40 -31.16 1.69 -100.81
CA ASP A 40 -32.43 2.38 -100.68
C ASP A 40 -32.48 3.66 -101.51
N ARG A 41 -31.35 4.38 -101.65
CA ARG A 41 -31.20 5.47 -102.62
C ARG A 41 -31.30 4.97 -104.05
N GLU A 42 -30.64 3.88 -104.41
CA GLU A 42 -30.70 3.29 -105.76
C GLU A 42 -32.13 2.83 -106.11
N LYS A 43 -32.84 2.23 -105.17
CA LYS A 43 -34.27 1.91 -105.33
C LYS A 43 -35.11 3.16 -105.57
N LYS A 44 -34.88 4.24 -104.81
CA LYS A 44 -35.59 5.52 -105.00
C LYS A 44 -35.30 6.14 -106.36
N ILE A 45 -34.04 6.18 -106.79
CA ILE A 45 -33.63 6.68 -108.12
C ILE A 45 -34.31 5.86 -109.21
N ARG A 46 -34.25 4.53 -109.12
CA ARG A 46 -34.88 3.64 -110.10
C ARG A 46 -36.40 3.78 -110.13
N GLN A 47 -37.01 4.13 -109.01
CA GLN A 47 -38.45 4.40 -108.92
C GLN A 47 -38.81 5.76 -109.51
N GLN A 48 -37.99 6.78 -109.27
CA GLN A 48 -38.10 8.09 -109.92
C GLN A 48 -37.94 7.98 -111.44
N GLU A 49 -36.92 7.27 -111.94
CA GLU A 49 -36.74 7.02 -113.38
C GLU A 49 -37.95 6.33 -114.02
N ARG A 50 -38.59 5.39 -113.30
CA ARG A 50 -39.83 4.74 -113.77
C ARG A 50 -40.99 5.73 -113.80
N ASP A 51 -41.09 6.62 -112.83
CA ASP A 51 -42.17 7.62 -112.80
C ASP A 51 -41.95 8.72 -113.84
N ASP A 52 -40.71 9.10 -114.11
CA ASP A 52 -40.34 10.03 -115.18
C ASP A 52 -40.58 9.41 -116.57
N THR A 53 -40.24 8.13 -116.76
CA THR A 53 -40.57 7.40 -118.01
C THR A 53 -42.06 7.14 -118.21
N LYS A 54 -42.88 7.13 -117.14
CA LYS A 54 -44.35 7.16 -117.26
C LYS A 54 -44.86 8.52 -117.71
N ARG A 55 -44.22 9.62 -117.29
CA ARG A 55 -44.60 11.01 -117.64
C ARG A 55 -44.22 11.40 -119.08
N LEU A 56 -43.27 10.70 -119.69
CA LEU A 56 -42.87 10.91 -121.09
C LEU A 56 -43.91 10.35 -122.08
N LYS A 57 -44.17 11.09 -123.17
CA LYS A 57 -45.08 10.66 -124.24
C LYS A 57 -44.43 9.57 -125.10
N VAL A 58 -45.23 8.74 -125.78
CA VAL A 58 -44.78 7.50 -126.44
C VAL A 58 -43.62 7.71 -127.43
N TRP A 59 -43.60 8.82 -128.18
CA TRP A 59 -42.52 9.13 -129.13
C TRP A 59 -41.24 9.67 -128.49
N GLN A 60 -41.27 10.03 -127.20
CA GLN A 60 -40.10 10.44 -126.43
C GLN A 60 -39.45 9.26 -125.68
N LYS A 61 -40.06 8.08 -125.71
CA LYS A 61 -39.52 6.86 -125.10
C LYS A 61 -38.54 6.21 -126.09
N THR A 62 -37.25 6.26 -125.78
CA THR A 62 -36.21 5.56 -126.54
C THR A 62 -36.28 4.05 -126.29
N THR A 63 -36.14 3.25 -127.34
CA THR A 63 -36.22 1.77 -127.26
C THR A 63 -34.93 1.21 -126.67
N ALA A 64 -35.02 0.12 -125.89
CA ALA A 64 -33.89 -0.46 -125.15
C ALA A 64 -32.63 -0.76 -126.01
N SER A 65 -32.78 -0.97 -127.32
CA SER A 65 -31.66 -1.16 -128.25
C SER A 65 -30.81 0.09 -128.50
N SER A 66 -31.30 1.30 -128.20
CA SER A 66 -30.52 2.54 -128.36
C SER A 66 -29.76 2.97 -127.10
N ARG A 67 -29.94 2.29 -125.96
CA ARG A 67 -29.25 2.58 -124.68
C ARG A 67 -28.02 1.70 -124.40
N MET A 68 -27.78 0.64 -125.19
CA MET A 68 -26.63 -0.25 -125.01
C MET A 68 -25.56 0.02 -126.08
N GLY A 69 -24.68 0.98 -125.83
CA GLY A 69 -23.42 1.16 -126.56
C GLY A 69 -22.31 0.27 -126.01
N ARG A 70 -21.62 -0.44 -126.91
CA ARG A 70 -20.26 -1.02 -126.87
C ARG A 70 -19.73 -1.64 -125.57
N VAL A 71 -19.53 -2.96 -125.58
CA VAL A 71 -18.45 -3.63 -124.85
C VAL A 71 -17.85 -4.72 -125.75
N ASP A 72 -16.54 -4.60 -126.02
CA ASP A 72 -15.72 -5.47 -126.86
C ASP A 72 -15.57 -6.89 -126.27
N LYS A 73 -15.57 -7.91 -127.13
CA LYS A 73 -15.21 -9.31 -126.78
C LYS A 73 -13.89 -9.71 -127.46
N PRO A 74 -12.91 -10.28 -126.74
CA PRO A 74 -11.73 -10.87 -127.35
C PRO A 74 -11.88 -12.38 -127.64
N LEU A 75 -10.84 -12.85 -128.31
CA LEU A 75 -10.66 -13.96 -129.24
C LEU A 75 -9.98 -15.19 -128.60
N MET A 76 -10.33 -16.41 -129.07
CA MET A 76 -9.58 -17.70 -129.13
C MET A 76 -10.46 -18.89 -128.68
N SER A 77 -10.44 -20.12 -129.25
CA SER A 77 -9.64 -20.80 -130.28
C SER A 77 -10.47 -22.02 -130.73
N GLN A 78 -10.85 -22.20 -132.00
CA GLN A 78 -10.22 -23.06 -133.02
C GLN A 78 -9.66 -24.41 -132.52
N MET A 79 -10.23 -25.54 -132.97
CA MET A 79 -9.66 -26.44 -134.01
C MET A 79 -10.42 -27.79 -134.15
N ALA A 80 -10.84 -28.10 -135.39
CA ALA A 80 -10.88 -29.42 -136.08
C ALA A 80 -11.85 -29.30 -137.29
N ARG A 81 -11.41 -28.75 -138.44
CA ARG A 81 -10.95 -29.45 -139.67
C ARG A 81 -11.95 -30.48 -140.21
N GLU A 82 -12.70 -30.16 -141.28
CA GLU A 82 -12.36 -30.11 -142.72
C GLU A 82 -12.67 -31.43 -143.46
N SER A 83 -13.75 -31.44 -144.24
CA SER A 83 -13.81 -32.10 -145.56
C SER A 83 -15.07 -31.63 -146.31
N ASN A 84 -14.89 -30.79 -147.32
CA ASN A 84 -15.89 -30.45 -148.36
C ASN A 84 -15.54 -31.30 -149.59
N PRO A 85 -16.47 -31.65 -150.53
CA PRO A 85 -16.87 -30.62 -151.49
C PRO A 85 -18.30 -30.72 -152.09
N LYS A 86 -18.80 -29.52 -152.44
CA LYS A 86 -19.45 -29.15 -153.72
C LYS A 86 -20.98 -29.24 -153.88
N THR A 87 -21.54 -28.03 -154.11
CA THR A 87 -22.45 -27.67 -155.24
C THR A 87 -23.90 -28.15 -155.05
N ILE A 88 -24.92 -27.29 -154.95
CA ILE A 88 -25.48 -26.47 -156.04
C ILE A 88 -26.19 -25.23 -155.47
N ARG A 89 -25.94 -24.09 -156.13
CA ARG A 89 -26.67 -22.83 -156.05
C ARG A 89 -27.43 -22.65 -157.36
N SER A 90 -28.76 -22.56 -157.33
CA SER A 90 -29.61 -21.87 -158.32
C SER A 90 -31.04 -21.83 -157.76
N ARG A 91 -31.61 -20.68 -157.40
CA ARG A 91 -32.24 -19.66 -158.27
C ARG A 91 -33.39 -20.24 -159.11
N ILE A 92 -34.62 -19.77 -158.88
CA ILE A 92 -35.50 -19.06 -159.83
C ILE A 92 -36.98 -19.08 -159.34
N GLN A 93 -37.61 -17.89 -159.36
CA GLN A 93 -39.06 -17.62 -159.29
C GLN A 93 -39.77 -18.05 -160.58
N THR A 94 -41.07 -18.38 -160.55
CA THR A 94 -42.15 -17.69 -161.32
C THR A 94 -43.47 -18.48 -161.35
N TYR A 95 -44.57 -17.73 -161.41
CA TYR A 95 -45.97 -18.11 -161.63
C TYR A 95 -46.24 -18.89 -162.94
N SER A 96 -47.29 -19.73 -162.95
CA SER A 96 -48.42 -19.80 -163.92
C SER A 96 -48.95 -21.23 -164.19
N GLU A 97 -50.27 -21.35 -164.35
CA GLU A 97 -51.12 -22.46 -164.85
C GLU A 97 -50.56 -23.30 -166.04
N PRO A 98 -51.25 -24.36 -166.54
CA PRO A 98 -52.00 -25.49 -165.94
C PRO A 98 -51.29 -26.86 -166.28
N PRO A 99 -51.82 -28.05 -165.92
CA PRO A 99 -50.99 -29.24 -165.74
C PRO A 99 -50.68 -29.98 -167.06
N ARG A 100 -49.40 -30.15 -167.38
CA ARG A 100 -48.93 -31.24 -168.24
C ARG A 100 -48.77 -32.50 -167.40
N ARG A 101 -49.66 -33.47 -167.60
CA ARG A 101 -49.51 -34.84 -167.10
C ARG A 101 -48.28 -35.47 -167.75
N GLU A 102 -47.13 -35.35 -167.12
CA GLU A 102 -46.03 -36.29 -167.31
C GLU A 102 -46.35 -37.52 -166.46
N ARG A 103 -46.39 -38.67 -167.12
CA ARG A 103 -46.60 -39.95 -166.46
C ARG A 103 -45.40 -40.17 -165.54
N GLU A 104 -45.58 -39.99 -164.23
CA GLU A 104 -44.58 -40.37 -163.24
C GLU A 104 -44.22 -41.83 -163.48
N ASN A 105 -42.97 -42.08 -163.86
CA ASN A 105 -42.45 -43.42 -164.04
C ASN A 105 -42.47 -44.12 -162.68
N VAL A 106 -42.97 -45.36 -162.62
CA VAL A 106 -43.06 -46.16 -161.38
C VAL A 106 -41.74 -46.16 -160.60
N SER A 107 -40.61 -46.04 -161.30
CA SER A 107 -39.25 -45.89 -160.75
C SER A 107 -39.07 -44.65 -159.86
N ASP A 108 -39.58 -43.47 -160.24
CA ASP A 108 -39.37 -42.23 -159.48
C ASP A 108 -40.25 -42.19 -158.23
N TYR A 109 -41.45 -42.76 -158.30
CA TYR A 109 -42.29 -42.99 -157.13
C TYR A 109 -41.62 -43.93 -156.13
N LEU A 110 -41.04 -45.03 -156.62
CA LEU A 110 -40.26 -45.96 -155.79
C LEU A 110 -39.03 -45.28 -155.17
N SER A 111 -38.33 -44.41 -155.90
CA SER A 111 -37.19 -43.63 -155.39
C SER A 111 -37.61 -42.64 -154.30
N LYS A 112 -38.65 -41.83 -154.53
CA LYS A 112 -39.18 -40.91 -153.50
C LYS A 112 -39.72 -41.67 -152.27
N LYS A 113 -40.35 -42.84 -152.45
CA LYS A 113 -40.75 -43.74 -151.36
C LYS A 113 -39.55 -44.24 -150.56
N ARG A 114 -38.45 -44.63 -151.22
CA ARG A 114 -37.21 -45.06 -150.56
C ARG A 114 -36.53 -43.91 -149.82
N GLU A 115 -36.45 -42.73 -150.42
CA GLU A 115 -35.91 -41.51 -149.77
C GLU A 115 -36.74 -41.13 -148.53
N MET A 116 -38.07 -41.16 -148.65
CA MET A 116 -38.97 -40.94 -147.51
C MET A 116 -38.73 -41.96 -146.40
N PHE A 117 -38.57 -43.25 -146.73
CA PHE A 117 -38.24 -44.30 -145.76
C PHE A 117 -36.86 -44.10 -145.12
N LEU A 118 -35.85 -43.65 -145.88
CA LEU A 118 -34.52 -43.36 -145.33
C LEU A 118 -34.52 -42.16 -144.39
N VAL A 119 -35.22 -41.07 -144.76
CA VAL A 119 -35.40 -39.91 -143.89
C VAL A 119 -36.17 -40.31 -142.64
N GLN A 120 -37.24 -41.09 -142.78
CA GLN A 120 -38.02 -41.63 -141.66
C GLN A 120 -37.14 -42.48 -140.73
N MET A 121 -36.36 -43.42 -141.29
CA MET A 121 -35.42 -44.23 -140.52
C MET A 121 -34.37 -43.37 -139.81
N SER A 122 -33.84 -42.34 -140.47
CA SER A 122 -32.86 -41.41 -139.87
C SER A 122 -33.47 -40.55 -138.76
N LEU A 123 -34.74 -40.13 -138.91
CA LEU A 123 -35.48 -39.40 -137.88
C LEU A 123 -35.77 -40.31 -136.69
N ASP A 124 -36.13 -41.57 -136.92
CA ASP A 124 -36.38 -42.53 -135.86
C ASP A 124 -35.09 -42.90 -135.12
N VAL A 125 -33.96 -43.05 -135.82
CA VAL A 125 -32.62 -43.17 -135.19
C VAL A 125 -32.28 -41.93 -134.35
N LYS A 126 -32.47 -40.72 -134.89
CA LYS A 126 -32.21 -39.46 -134.14
C LYS A 126 -33.16 -39.29 -132.95
N ARG A 127 -34.45 -39.63 -133.09
CA ARG A 127 -35.42 -39.62 -131.99
C ARG A 127 -35.04 -40.60 -130.89
N ASN A 128 -34.58 -41.79 -131.26
CA ASN A 128 -34.09 -42.79 -130.30
C ASN A 128 -32.81 -42.33 -129.60
N GLU A 129 -31.87 -41.70 -130.30
CA GLU A 129 -30.66 -41.14 -129.69
C GLU A 129 -30.98 -39.94 -128.76
N ILE A 130 -31.91 -39.06 -129.17
CA ILE A 130 -32.41 -37.96 -128.31
C ILE A 130 -33.03 -38.53 -127.03
N ARG A 131 -33.91 -39.54 -127.13
CA ARG A 131 -34.50 -40.20 -125.96
C ARG A 131 -33.43 -40.79 -125.03
N LYS A 132 -32.39 -41.43 -125.58
CA LYS A 132 -31.27 -41.99 -124.80
C LYS A 132 -30.46 -40.91 -124.09
N LEU A 133 -30.21 -39.77 -124.74
CA LEU A 133 -29.54 -38.62 -124.14
C LEU A 133 -30.41 -37.95 -123.06
N GLU A 134 -31.71 -37.82 -123.29
CA GLU A 134 -32.69 -37.32 -122.32
C GLU A 134 -32.76 -38.21 -121.09
N GLU A 135 -32.78 -39.53 -121.24
CA GLU A 135 -32.71 -40.46 -120.11
C GLU A 135 -31.39 -40.34 -119.33
N LYS A 136 -30.26 -40.22 -120.02
CA LYS A 136 -28.95 -40.03 -119.38
C LYS A 136 -28.89 -38.70 -118.63
N ALA A 137 -29.45 -37.64 -119.21
CA ALA A 137 -29.58 -36.33 -118.56
C ALA A 137 -30.51 -36.41 -117.34
N LYS A 138 -31.64 -37.11 -117.44
CA LYS A 138 -32.59 -37.31 -116.34
C LYS A 138 -31.94 -38.05 -115.17
N ARG A 139 -31.26 -39.19 -115.42
CA ARG A 139 -30.52 -39.92 -114.38
C ARG A 139 -29.44 -39.06 -113.72
N ARG A 140 -28.73 -38.23 -114.49
CA ARG A 140 -27.72 -37.29 -113.96
C ARG A 140 -28.35 -36.18 -113.11
N ASN A 141 -29.46 -35.60 -113.55
CA ASN A 141 -30.18 -34.57 -112.81
C ASN A 141 -30.78 -35.14 -111.51
N GLU A 142 -31.35 -36.34 -111.56
CA GLU A 142 -31.85 -37.05 -110.36
C GLU A 142 -30.70 -37.36 -109.38
N ALA A 143 -29.53 -37.75 -109.88
CA ALA A 143 -28.35 -37.97 -109.03
C ALA A 143 -27.84 -36.66 -108.40
N LEU A 144 -27.83 -35.55 -109.16
CA LEU A 144 -27.46 -34.24 -108.66
C LEU A 144 -28.47 -33.72 -107.63
N GLU A 145 -29.77 -33.90 -107.85
CA GLU A 145 -30.79 -33.46 -106.90
C GLU A 145 -30.69 -34.24 -105.59
N LYS A 146 -30.43 -35.56 -105.65
CA LYS A 146 -30.15 -36.36 -104.45
C LYS A 146 -28.90 -35.87 -103.72
N SER A 147 -27.82 -35.58 -104.44
CA SER A 147 -26.60 -35.03 -103.83
C SER A 147 -26.84 -33.66 -103.19
N LYS A 148 -27.64 -32.81 -103.84
CA LYS A 148 -28.04 -31.50 -103.32
C LYS A 148 -28.88 -31.65 -102.05
N GLN A 149 -29.86 -32.56 -102.05
CA GLN A 149 -30.68 -32.85 -100.86
C GLN A 149 -29.83 -33.33 -99.68
N VAL A 150 -28.86 -34.21 -99.92
CA VAL A 150 -27.93 -34.66 -98.86
C VAL A 150 -27.12 -33.47 -98.30
N LEU A 151 -26.63 -32.57 -99.14
CA LEU A 151 -25.91 -31.37 -98.69
C LEU A 151 -26.82 -30.38 -97.94
N GLU A 152 -28.06 -30.20 -98.40
CA GLU A 152 -29.06 -29.37 -97.70
C GLU A 152 -29.37 -29.96 -96.32
N GLU A 153 -29.54 -31.28 -96.23
CA GLU A 153 -29.70 -31.97 -94.94
C GLU A 153 -28.48 -31.75 -94.04
N ASP A 154 -27.26 -31.87 -94.57
CA ASP A 154 -26.04 -31.63 -93.80
C ASP A 154 -25.95 -30.20 -93.29
N ILE A 155 -26.31 -29.19 -94.09
CA ILE A 155 -26.40 -27.78 -93.64
C ILE A 155 -27.39 -27.68 -92.47
N THR A 156 -28.59 -28.26 -92.58
CA THR A 156 -29.55 -28.22 -91.47
C THR A 156 -29.06 -28.96 -90.21
N ARG A 157 -28.27 -30.03 -90.37
CA ARG A 157 -27.64 -30.75 -89.25
C ARG A 157 -26.55 -29.89 -88.60
N PHE A 158 -25.73 -29.21 -89.38
CA PHE A 158 -24.72 -28.26 -88.88
C PHE A 158 -25.35 -27.08 -88.15
N ASP A 159 -26.41 -26.48 -88.69
CA ASP A 159 -27.12 -25.39 -88.03
C ASP A 159 -27.72 -25.84 -86.69
N LYS A 160 -28.34 -27.02 -86.66
CA LYS A 160 -28.84 -27.62 -85.41
C LYS A 160 -27.72 -27.91 -84.42
N PHE A 161 -26.55 -28.35 -84.90
CA PHE A 161 -25.38 -28.58 -84.06
C PHE A 161 -24.84 -27.28 -83.46
N LEU A 162 -24.73 -26.21 -84.25
CA LEU A 162 -24.31 -24.88 -83.78
C LEU A 162 -25.30 -24.35 -82.74
N GLN A 163 -26.60 -24.39 -83.02
CA GLN A 163 -27.63 -23.98 -82.07
C GLN A 163 -27.57 -24.79 -80.76
N ALA A 164 -27.33 -26.11 -80.84
CA ALA A 164 -27.17 -26.95 -79.66
C ALA A 164 -25.89 -26.62 -78.87
N ASN A 165 -24.78 -26.31 -79.56
CA ASN A 165 -23.53 -25.90 -78.95
C ASN A 165 -23.66 -24.53 -78.27
N ASP A 166 -24.23 -23.54 -78.95
CA ASP A 166 -24.50 -22.21 -78.39
C ASP A 166 -25.45 -22.31 -77.18
N ALA A 167 -26.49 -23.15 -77.27
CA ALA A 167 -27.37 -23.41 -76.13
C ALA A 167 -26.63 -24.09 -74.96
N LEU A 168 -25.69 -25.00 -75.24
CA LEU A 168 -24.84 -25.62 -74.22
C LEU A 168 -23.89 -24.59 -73.58
N ALA A 169 -23.25 -23.73 -74.39
CA ALA A 169 -22.37 -22.67 -73.94
C ALA A 169 -23.12 -21.66 -73.07
N HIS A 170 -24.30 -21.21 -73.50
CA HIS A 170 -25.16 -20.32 -72.70
C HIS A 170 -25.62 -20.98 -71.39
N LYS A 171 -25.98 -22.27 -71.42
CA LYS A 171 -26.29 -23.02 -70.19
C LYS A 171 -25.09 -23.07 -69.25
N ALA A 172 -23.88 -23.30 -69.77
CA ALA A 172 -22.65 -23.32 -68.98
C ALA A 172 -22.31 -21.94 -68.40
N MET A 173 -22.44 -20.87 -69.19
CA MET A 173 -22.26 -19.49 -68.73
C MET A 173 -23.24 -19.14 -67.62
N LYS A 174 -24.53 -19.45 -67.81
CA LYS A 174 -25.56 -19.20 -66.80
C LYS A 174 -25.28 -19.98 -65.50
N ALA A 175 -24.87 -21.24 -65.61
CA ALA A 175 -24.47 -22.04 -64.45
C ALA A 175 -23.26 -21.43 -63.73
N ALA A 176 -22.26 -20.95 -64.46
CA ALA A 176 -21.09 -20.26 -63.89
C ALA A 176 -21.48 -18.95 -63.19
N ASP A 177 -22.35 -18.14 -63.80
CA ASP A 177 -22.86 -16.90 -63.21
C ASP A 177 -23.68 -17.16 -61.95
N ASP A 178 -24.54 -18.17 -61.95
CA ASP A 178 -25.33 -18.55 -60.77
C ASP A 178 -24.44 -19.05 -59.63
N LEU A 179 -23.39 -19.81 -59.93
CA LEU A 179 -22.37 -20.21 -58.94
C LEU A 179 -21.59 -18.99 -58.43
N SER A 180 -21.23 -18.06 -59.30
CA SER A 180 -20.53 -16.81 -58.93
C SER A 180 -21.40 -15.96 -58.01
N LYS A 181 -22.70 -15.80 -58.32
CA LYS A 181 -23.68 -15.12 -57.45
C LYS A 181 -23.80 -15.79 -56.09
N LYS A 182 -23.91 -17.13 -56.04
CA LYS A 182 -23.92 -17.89 -54.77
C LYS A 182 -22.62 -17.68 -53.96
N LYS A 183 -21.46 -17.68 -54.61
CA LYS A 183 -20.15 -17.41 -53.98
C LYS A 183 -20.10 -15.97 -53.43
N GLN A 184 -20.52 -14.98 -54.21
CA GLN A 184 -20.57 -13.58 -53.79
C GLN A 184 -21.49 -13.41 -52.57
N GLY A 185 -22.69 -14.01 -52.58
CA GLY A 185 -23.61 -14.00 -51.44
C GLY A 185 -23.00 -14.59 -50.17
N LYS A 186 -22.33 -15.74 -50.28
CA LYS A 186 -21.58 -16.34 -49.15
C LYS A 186 -20.45 -15.43 -48.68
N THR A 187 -19.72 -14.79 -49.59
CA THR A 187 -18.61 -13.88 -49.25
C THR A 187 -19.10 -12.66 -48.48
N VAL A 188 -20.24 -12.07 -48.87
CA VAL A 188 -20.89 -10.98 -48.13
C VAL A 188 -21.30 -11.45 -46.74
N LYS A 189 -21.89 -12.66 -46.62
CA LYS A 189 -22.27 -13.20 -45.30
C LYS A 189 -21.05 -13.44 -44.41
N VAL A 190 -19.95 -13.96 -44.94
CA VAL A 190 -18.68 -14.10 -44.21
C VAL A 190 -18.17 -12.74 -43.74
N LYS A 191 -18.20 -11.70 -44.58
CA LYS A 191 -17.82 -10.35 -44.17
C LYS A 191 -18.72 -9.81 -43.05
N GLN A 192 -20.04 -10.02 -43.14
CA GLN A 192 -20.98 -9.62 -42.10
C GLN A 192 -20.69 -10.33 -40.77
N LEU A 193 -20.50 -11.65 -40.79
CA LEU A 193 -20.18 -12.43 -39.59
C LEU A 193 -18.83 -12.02 -38.99
N LYS A 194 -17.81 -11.74 -39.81
CA LYS A 194 -16.52 -11.23 -39.33
C LYS A 194 -16.65 -9.86 -38.66
N ALA A 195 -17.49 -8.98 -39.20
CA ALA A 195 -17.75 -7.69 -38.57
C ALA A 195 -18.45 -7.86 -37.21
N GLN A 196 -19.44 -8.75 -37.12
CA GLN A 196 -20.10 -9.08 -35.85
C GLN A 196 -19.14 -9.69 -34.83
N LEU A 197 -18.26 -10.60 -35.28
CA LEU A 197 -17.23 -11.20 -34.44
C LEU A 197 -16.29 -10.13 -33.87
N SER A 198 -15.84 -9.19 -34.69
CA SER A 198 -14.99 -8.08 -34.24
C SER A 198 -15.67 -7.16 -33.21
N VAL A 199 -16.98 -6.90 -33.37
CA VAL A 199 -17.75 -6.13 -32.36
C VAL A 199 -17.79 -6.88 -31.04
N ILE A 200 -18.18 -8.16 -31.06
CA ILE A 200 -18.26 -9.00 -29.85
C ILE A 200 -16.88 -9.14 -29.20
N GLU A 201 -15.82 -9.33 -29.98
CA GLU A 201 -14.44 -9.37 -29.47
C GLU A 201 -14.08 -8.07 -28.74
N SER A 202 -14.42 -6.91 -29.33
CA SER A 202 -14.17 -5.62 -28.68
C SER A 202 -15.02 -5.40 -27.42
N GLU A 203 -16.22 -5.97 -27.34
CA GLU A 203 -17.04 -5.96 -26.14
C GLU A 203 -16.46 -6.88 -25.06
N ILE A 204 -15.98 -8.06 -25.45
CA ILE A 204 -15.30 -9.00 -24.55
C ILE A 204 -14.04 -8.35 -23.96
N THR A 205 -13.23 -7.66 -24.75
CA THR A 205 -12.02 -6.98 -24.22
C THR A 205 -12.40 -5.87 -23.25
N LYS A 206 -13.38 -5.01 -23.59
CA LYS A 206 -13.88 -3.96 -22.69
C LYS A 206 -14.41 -4.53 -21.38
N LEU A 207 -15.22 -5.58 -21.44
CA LEU A 207 -15.78 -6.23 -20.25
C LEU A 207 -14.69 -6.91 -19.41
N ARG A 208 -13.65 -7.48 -20.04
CA ARG A 208 -12.48 -8.04 -19.34
C ARG A 208 -11.71 -6.94 -18.60
N GLU A 209 -11.44 -5.81 -19.26
CA GLU A 209 -10.77 -4.67 -18.63
C GLU A 209 -11.58 -4.12 -17.46
N GLN A 210 -12.90 -3.92 -17.64
CA GLN A 210 -13.81 -3.50 -16.57
C GLN A 210 -13.86 -4.50 -15.41
N MET A 211 -13.83 -5.81 -15.71
CA MET A 211 -13.77 -6.84 -14.69
C MET A 211 -12.44 -6.77 -13.92
N GLU A 212 -11.31 -6.59 -14.60
CA GLU A 212 -10.01 -6.43 -13.95
C GLU A 212 -9.94 -5.18 -13.05
N GLU A 213 -10.52 -4.07 -13.50
CA GLU A 213 -10.69 -2.86 -12.66
C GLU A 213 -11.55 -3.13 -11.44
N CYS A 214 -12.72 -3.76 -11.62
CA CYS A 214 -13.58 -4.18 -10.51
C CYS A 214 -12.87 -5.13 -9.54
N LEU A 215 -12.01 -6.03 -10.03
CA LEU A 215 -11.20 -6.90 -9.19
C LEU A 215 -10.16 -6.11 -8.41
N LYS A 216 -9.48 -5.13 -9.03
CA LYS A 216 -8.57 -4.23 -8.31
C LYS A 216 -9.31 -3.48 -7.21
N TYR A 217 -10.48 -2.91 -7.51
CA TYR A 217 -11.32 -2.25 -6.50
C TYR A 217 -11.77 -3.20 -5.40
N LYS A 218 -12.18 -4.43 -5.73
CA LYS A 218 -12.50 -5.46 -4.73
C LYS A 218 -11.32 -5.74 -3.82
N THR A 219 -10.13 -6.01 -4.37
CA THR A 219 -8.94 -6.28 -3.55
C THR A 219 -8.55 -5.11 -2.66
N PHE A 220 -8.80 -3.88 -3.10
CA PHE A 220 -8.60 -2.68 -2.30
C PHE A 220 -9.63 -2.58 -1.16
N LEU A 221 -10.92 -2.78 -1.45
CA LEU A 221 -11.98 -2.77 -0.44
C LEU A 221 -11.82 -3.92 0.57
N ASP A 222 -11.37 -5.09 0.13
CA ASP A 222 -11.10 -6.25 1.01
C ASP A 222 -10.00 -5.92 2.03
N LYS A 223 -8.98 -5.12 1.65
CA LYS A 223 -7.93 -4.67 2.58
C LYS A 223 -8.41 -3.63 3.59
N LEU A 224 -9.37 -2.79 3.19
CA LEU A 224 -9.95 -1.77 4.07
C LEU A 224 -11.05 -2.33 4.97
N THR A 225 -11.67 -3.44 4.58
CA THR A 225 -12.74 -4.06 5.34
C THR A 225 -12.16 -4.67 6.62
N PRO A 226 -12.68 -4.31 7.82
CA PRO A 226 -12.21 -4.88 9.07
C PRO A 226 -12.32 -6.41 9.11
N ALA A 227 -11.26 -7.08 9.57
CA ALA A 227 -11.21 -8.53 9.71
C ALA A 227 -12.29 -9.08 10.67
N GLU A 228 -12.65 -8.29 11.68
CA GLU A 228 -13.72 -8.63 12.61
C GLU A 228 -15.09 -8.72 11.92
N TRP A 229 -15.35 -7.81 10.98
CA TRP A 229 -16.60 -7.79 10.24
C TRP A 229 -16.68 -8.94 9.24
N THR A 230 -15.59 -9.22 8.51
CA THR A 230 -15.54 -10.36 7.58
C THR A 230 -15.74 -11.68 8.32
N ALA A 231 -15.07 -11.87 9.45
CA ALA A 231 -15.24 -13.06 10.30
C ALA A 231 -16.69 -13.21 10.81
N GLN A 232 -17.35 -12.11 11.20
CA GLN A 232 -18.77 -12.13 11.59
C GLN A 232 -19.67 -12.56 10.42
N GLN A 233 -19.46 -12.01 9.22
CA GLN A 233 -20.25 -12.37 8.05
C GLN A 233 -20.00 -13.81 7.60
N GLU A 234 -18.77 -14.29 7.66
CA GLU A 234 -18.42 -15.69 7.42
C GLU A 234 -19.10 -16.63 8.43
N GLU A 235 -19.16 -16.24 9.70
CA GLU A 235 -19.85 -17.03 10.72
C GLU A 235 -21.36 -17.07 10.45
N ILE A 236 -21.98 -15.93 10.11
CA ILE A 236 -23.39 -15.87 9.72
C ILE A 236 -23.64 -16.79 8.51
N LYS A 237 -22.79 -16.74 7.49
CA LYS A 237 -22.88 -17.63 6.32
C LYS A 237 -22.74 -19.10 6.72
N ARG A 238 -21.79 -19.41 7.61
CA ARG A 238 -21.58 -20.77 8.14
C ARG A 238 -22.80 -21.26 8.92
N GLN A 239 -23.43 -20.39 9.71
CA GLN A 239 -24.67 -20.69 10.43
C GLN A 239 -25.83 -20.94 9.47
N ARG A 240 -26.03 -20.08 8.46
CA ARG A 240 -27.06 -20.29 7.42
C ARG A 240 -26.85 -21.59 6.66
N LYS A 241 -25.62 -21.91 6.27
CA LYS A 241 -25.27 -23.20 5.65
C LYS A 241 -25.58 -24.38 6.57
N ARG A 242 -25.24 -24.30 7.86
CA ARG A 242 -25.57 -25.32 8.86
C ARG A 242 -27.08 -25.50 9.02
N GLN A 243 -27.85 -24.40 9.05
CA GLN A 243 -29.30 -24.45 9.14
C GLN A 243 -29.91 -25.10 7.89
N ARG A 244 -29.48 -24.70 6.68
CA ARG A 244 -29.93 -25.33 5.42
C ARG A 244 -29.60 -26.81 5.37
N ARG A 245 -28.39 -27.19 5.77
CA ARG A 245 -27.97 -28.60 5.86
C ARG A 245 -28.86 -29.38 6.81
N LYS A 246 -29.13 -28.84 8.01
CA LYS A 246 -30.03 -29.46 8.98
C LYS A 246 -31.46 -29.60 8.43
N ALA A 247 -32.02 -28.53 7.87
CA ALA A 247 -33.36 -28.53 7.30
C ALA A 247 -33.50 -29.50 6.12
N TYR A 248 -32.47 -29.62 5.28
CA TYR A 248 -32.44 -30.59 4.18
C TYR A 248 -32.43 -32.03 4.70
N ILE A 249 -31.56 -32.33 5.67
CA ILE A 249 -31.46 -33.66 6.29
C ILE A 249 -32.79 -33.99 6.98
N GLU A 250 -33.35 -33.07 7.75
CA GLU A 250 -34.61 -33.25 8.46
C GLU A 250 -35.76 -33.53 7.49
N LYS A 251 -35.88 -32.75 6.41
CA LYS A 251 -36.87 -32.98 5.36
C LYS A 251 -36.70 -34.36 4.71
N ARG A 252 -35.49 -34.73 4.32
CA ARG A 252 -35.21 -36.03 3.69
C ARG A 252 -35.44 -37.21 4.65
N CYS A 253 -35.05 -37.07 5.92
CA CYS A 253 -35.34 -38.06 6.95
C CYS A 253 -36.85 -38.22 7.16
N GLY A 254 -37.60 -37.12 7.17
CA GLY A 254 -39.07 -37.12 7.24
C GLY A 254 -39.72 -37.85 6.06
N GLU A 255 -39.32 -37.52 4.83
CA GLU A 255 -39.78 -38.22 3.60
C GLU A 255 -39.52 -39.73 3.67
N ILE A 256 -38.36 -40.14 4.19
CA ILE A 256 -38.01 -41.55 4.37
C ILE A 256 -38.85 -42.18 5.49
N ASP A 257 -39.07 -41.51 6.61
CA ASP A 257 -39.91 -42.02 7.70
C ASP A 257 -41.36 -42.21 7.28
N GLU A 258 -41.91 -41.29 6.50
CA GLU A 258 -43.24 -41.40 5.90
C GLU A 258 -43.32 -42.58 4.92
N ALA A 259 -42.33 -42.73 4.03
CA ALA A 259 -42.26 -43.86 3.10
C ALA A 259 -42.16 -45.20 3.85
N VAL A 260 -41.31 -45.28 4.88
CA VAL A 260 -41.17 -46.48 5.72
C VAL A 260 -42.48 -46.77 6.47
N ALA A 261 -43.17 -45.76 6.99
CA ALA A 261 -44.45 -45.93 7.67
C ALA A 261 -45.54 -46.44 6.72
N ALA A 262 -45.60 -45.91 5.49
CA ALA A 262 -46.50 -46.37 4.45
C ALA A 262 -46.25 -47.86 4.11
N SER A 263 -45.00 -48.26 3.89
CA SER A 263 -44.66 -49.67 3.61
C SER A 263 -44.96 -50.61 4.78
N VAL A 264 -44.82 -50.14 6.03
CA VAL A 264 -45.21 -50.94 7.21
C VAL A 264 -46.73 -51.09 7.29
N ALA A 265 -47.49 -50.04 7.01
CA ALA A 265 -48.96 -50.07 7.00
C ALA A 265 -49.52 -50.98 5.92
N GLU A 266 -48.92 -51.02 4.73
CA GLU A 266 -49.28 -51.96 3.66
C GLU A 266 -49.03 -53.43 4.04
N GLU A 267 -48.01 -53.71 4.86
CA GLU A 267 -47.73 -55.05 5.37
C GLU A 267 -48.59 -55.44 6.59
N GLU A 268 -49.33 -54.51 7.21
CA GLU A 268 -50.24 -54.85 8.30
C GLU A 268 -51.40 -55.69 7.79
N PRO A 269 -51.63 -56.90 8.35
CA PRO A 269 -52.82 -57.66 7.99
C PRO A 269 -54.05 -56.89 8.49
N GLU A 270 -54.98 -56.60 7.57
CA GLU A 270 -56.29 -56.06 7.88
C GLU A 270 -57.05 -57.07 8.76
N VAL A 271 -56.94 -56.94 10.08
CA VAL A 271 -57.76 -57.71 11.02
C VAL A 271 -59.13 -57.04 11.06
N ALA A 272 -60.01 -57.48 10.16
CA ALA A 272 -61.41 -57.07 10.10
C ALA A 272 -62.14 -57.40 11.41
N LEU A 273 -62.26 -56.42 12.29
CA LEU A 273 -63.23 -56.42 13.39
C LEU A 273 -64.61 -56.03 12.82
N ALA A 274 -65.37 -57.01 12.33
CA ALA A 274 -66.78 -56.84 12.03
C ALA A 274 -67.60 -56.79 13.34
N PRO A 275 -68.43 -55.75 13.57
CA PRO A 275 -69.33 -55.71 14.73
C PRO A 275 -70.53 -56.68 14.58
N PRO A 276 -71.09 -57.22 15.67
CA PRO A 276 -72.11 -58.27 15.62
C PRO A 276 -73.47 -57.74 15.13
N SER A 277 -74.10 -58.54 14.27
CA SER A 277 -75.31 -58.26 13.50
C SER A 277 -76.59 -58.04 14.31
N THR A 278 -77.52 -57.26 13.75
CA THR A 278 -78.96 -57.38 14.02
C THR A 278 -79.67 -58.23 12.95
N ASN A 279 -80.49 -59.15 13.44
CA ASN A 279 -81.63 -59.86 12.84
C ASN A 279 -81.45 -60.88 11.70
N GLU A 280 -81.47 -62.14 12.15
CA GLU A 280 -82.40 -63.23 11.81
C GLU A 280 -82.43 -63.89 10.42
N SER A 281 -82.11 -65.19 10.51
CA SER A 281 -82.80 -66.36 9.93
C SER A 281 -82.44 -66.82 8.51
N GLY A 282 -81.77 -67.97 8.45
CA GLY A 282 -81.80 -68.84 7.27
C GLY A 282 -80.54 -69.67 6.99
N GLY A 283 -80.39 -70.81 7.67
CA GLY A 283 -79.83 -72.04 7.07
C GLY A 283 -78.31 -72.12 6.81
N ILE A 284 -77.58 -72.61 7.80
CA ILE A 284 -76.23 -73.18 7.65
C ILE A 284 -76.34 -74.60 7.10
N SER A 285 -75.56 -74.92 6.06
CA SER A 285 -75.09 -76.29 5.80
C SER A 285 -73.56 -76.30 5.95
N VAL A 286 -73.08 -76.96 7.01
CA VAL A 286 -71.67 -77.27 7.25
C VAL A 286 -71.54 -78.78 7.22
N THR A 287 -70.81 -79.29 6.24
CA THR A 287 -70.24 -80.63 6.27
C THR A 287 -69.08 -80.62 7.26
N GLY A 288 -69.32 -81.24 8.41
CA GLY A 288 -68.27 -81.61 9.35
C GLY A 288 -67.62 -82.95 8.98
N GLY A 289 -66.34 -83.04 9.30
CA GLY A 289 -65.61 -84.29 9.58
C GLY A 289 -64.24 -83.89 10.12
N GLN A 290 -63.73 -84.37 11.25
CA GLN A 290 -64.12 -85.48 12.11
C GLN A 290 -63.29 -85.37 13.41
N ARG A 291 -63.90 -85.77 14.54
CA ARG A 291 -63.35 -86.64 15.64
C ARG A 291 -62.10 -86.16 16.39
N GLU A 292 -61.97 -86.21 17.72
CA GLU A 292 -62.52 -87.02 18.82
C GLU A 292 -62.07 -86.26 20.12
N ARG A 293 -62.50 -86.49 21.38
CA ARG A 293 -63.08 -87.63 22.08
C ARG A 293 -63.65 -87.13 23.42
N ARG A 294 -64.75 -87.75 23.82
CA ARG A 294 -65.49 -87.63 25.08
C ARG A 294 -64.64 -87.75 26.35
N ARG A 295 -64.97 -86.95 27.38
CA ARG A 295 -65.06 -87.43 28.78
C ARG A 295 -66.38 -87.00 29.43
N ARG A 296 -66.90 -87.94 30.22
CA ARG A 296 -68.24 -88.02 30.82
C ARG A 296 -68.35 -87.22 32.12
N GLY A 297 -69.58 -86.77 32.41
CA GLY A 297 -70.14 -86.58 33.77
C GLY A 297 -69.57 -85.38 34.51
N THR A 298 -70.37 -84.49 35.10
CA THR A 298 -71.52 -84.79 35.96
C THR A 298 -72.58 -83.69 35.88
N ASN A 299 -73.84 -84.12 35.87
CA ASN A 299 -75.03 -83.32 36.09
C ASN A 299 -74.92 -82.56 37.44
N ARG A 300 -74.64 -81.26 37.41
CA ARG A 300 -74.91 -80.34 38.53
C ARG A 300 -75.48 -79.04 37.99
N ARG A 301 -76.47 -78.59 38.75
CA ARG A 301 -77.36 -77.45 38.59
C ARG A 301 -76.68 -76.21 38.02
N SER A 302 -77.42 -75.56 37.13
CA SER A 302 -77.20 -74.21 36.61
C SER A 302 -77.01 -73.21 37.75
N ASP A 303 -75.76 -72.88 38.06
CA ASP A 303 -75.42 -71.62 38.74
C ASP A 303 -75.03 -70.63 37.64
N ASN A 304 -75.83 -69.57 37.48
CA ASN A 304 -75.46 -68.44 36.64
C ASN A 304 -74.19 -67.79 37.24
N PRO A 305 -73.15 -67.49 36.43
CA PRO A 305 -71.92 -66.90 36.94
C PRO A 305 -72.22 -65.57 37.66
N THR A 306 -71.60 -65.36 38.81
CA THR A 306 -71.82 -64.16 39.62
C THR A 306 -71.14 -62.95 38.95
N GLN A 307 -71.64 -61.73 39.22
CA GLN A 307 -71.16 -60.50 38.59
C GLN A 307 -69.63 -60.30 38.74
N GLU A 308 -69.06 -60.78 39.86
CA GLU A 308 -67.61 -60.71 40.15
C GLU A 308 -66.79 -61.65 39.26
N ASP A 309 -67.25 -62.87 38.98
CA ASP A 309 -66.57 -63.82 38.09
C ASP A 309 -66.54 -63.31 36.65
N ILE A 310 -67.63 -62.67 36.21
CA ILE A 310 -67.71 -62.02 34.89
C ILE A 310 -66.73 -60.84 34.82
N ALA A 311 -66.58 -60.06 35.90
CA ALA A 311 -65.63 -58.94 35.95
C ALA A 311 -64.17 -59.41 35.93
N VAL A 312 -63.83 -60.48 36.64
CA VAL A 312 -62.48 -61.08 36.61
C VAL A 312 -62.17 -61.70 35.25
N MET A 313 -63.14 -62.35 34.61
CA MET A 313 -63.00 -62.87 33.24
C MET A 313 -62.76 -61.74 32.24
N LYS A 314 -63.54 -60.65 32.32
CA LYS A 314 -63.33 -59.45 31.49
C LYS A 314 -61.99 -58.77 31.78
N ALA A 315 -61.53 -58.73 33.03
CA ALA A 315 -60.23 -58.16 33.38
C ALA A 315 -59.08 -59.00 32.80
N LYS A 316 -59.17 -60.34 32.86
CA LYS A 316 -58.20 -61.24 32.22
C LYS A 316 -58.26 -61.14 30.69
N GLU A 317 -59.44 -61.00 30.11
CA GLU A 317 -59.63 -60.76 28.67
C GLU A 317 -59.01 -59.43 28.24
N MET A 318 -59.18 -58.37 29.02
CA MET A 318 -58.53 -57.07 28.81
C MET A 318 -57.01 -57.14 28.94
N GLU A 319 -56.49 -57.94 29.87
CA GLU A 319 -55.03 -58.15 30.02
C GLU A 319 -54.45 -58.93 28.84
N VAL A 320 -55.13 -59.98 28.38
CA VAL A 320 -54.72 -60.73 27.16
C VAL A 320 -54.77 -59.83 25.93
N LEU A 321 -55.78 -58.97 25.81
CA LEU A 321 -55.83 -57.97 24.73
C LEU A 321 -54.68 -56.96 24.82
N ARG A 322 -54.31 -56.55 26.04
CA ARG A 322 -53.16 -55.65 26.26
C ARG A 322 -51.84 -56.31 25.89
N GLU A 323 -51.64 -57.58 26.22
CA GLU A 323 -50.46 -58.37 25.83
C GLU A 323 -50.39 -58.59 24.32
N LEU A 324 -51.52 -58.89 23.67
CA LEU A 324 -51.62 -59.01 22.21
C LEU A 324 -51.30 -57.68 21.51
N GLN A 325 -51.83 -56.56 22.01
CA GLN A 325 -51.51 -55.22 21.52
C GLN A 325 -50.00 -54.94 21.64
N ALA A 326 -49.40 -55.27 22.79
CA ALA A 326 -47.97 -55.11 23.01
C ALA A 326 -47.12 -55.97 22.05
N PHE A 327 -47.55 -57.20 21.77
CA PHE A 327 -46.88 -58.09 20.80
C PHE A 327 -46.98 -57.56 19.36
N LEU A 328 -48.16 -57.07 18.96
CA LEU A 328 -48.36 -56.43 17.65
C LEU A 328 -47.50 -55.18 17.50
N ASP A 329 -47.37 -54.36 18.54
CA ASP A 329 -46.49 -53.19 18.54
C ASP A 329 -45.00 -53.58 18.42
N VAL A 330 -44.57 -54.69 19.04
CA VAL A 330 -43.22 -55.23 18.84
C VAL A 330 -43.02 -55.69 17.40
N CYS A 331 -44.01 -56.36 16.80
CA CYS A 331 -43.97 -56.78 15.40
C CYS A 331 -43.92 -55.59 14.43
N ARG A 332 -44.75 -54.56 14.65
CA ARG A 332 -44.73 -53.29 13.91
C ARG A 332 -43.36 -52.62 14.00
N LYS A 333 -42.79 -52.52 15.21
CA LYS A 333 -41.44 -51.98 15.43
C LYS A 333 -40.36 -52.78 14.69
N ALA A 334 -40.45 -54.11 14.66
CA ALA A 334 -39.53 -54.96 13.92
C ALA A 334 -39.65 -54.78 12.40
N ARG A 335 -40.88 -54.67 11.86
CA ARG A 335 -41.13 -54.36 10.43
C ARG A 335 -40.57 -52.99 10.05
N ARG A 336 -40.84 -51.97 10.86
CA ARG A 336 -40.30 -50.61 10.66
C ARG A 336 -38.78 -50.59 10.59
N ARG A 337 -38.10 -51.35 11.47
CA ARG A 337 -36.63 -51.48 11.43
C ARG A 337 -36.12 -52.10 10.13
N ARG A 338 -36.79 -53.13 9.61
CA ARG A 338 -36.41 -53.78 8.34
C ARG A 338 -36.60 -52.86 7.14
N HIS A 339 -37.72 -52.15 7.06
CA HIS A 339 -37.96 -51.19 5.98
C HIS A 339 -37.01 -50.00 6.07
N ARG A 340 -36.77 -49.44 7.27
CA ARG A 340 -35.80 -48.33 7.46
C ARG A 340 -34.39 -48.70 7.02
N ALA A 341 -33.95 -49.93 7.24
CA ALA A 341 -32.62 -50.40 6.81
C ALA A 341 -32.40 -50.42 5.29
N ARG A 342 -33.47 -50.30 4.48
CA ARG A 342 -33.38 -50.19 3.01
C ARG A 342 -33.17 -48.76 2.53
N HIS A 343 -33.39 -47.78 3.40
CA HIS A 343 -33.27 -46.36 3.08
C HIS A 343 -31.94 -45.80 3.60
N PRO A 344 -31.42 -44.72 2.99
CA PRO A 344 -30.15 -44.15 3.39
C PRO A 344 -30.21 -43.59 4.82
N ASP A 345 -29.14 -43.82 5.56
CA ASP A 345 -28.98 -43.31 6.91
C ASP A 345 -28.75 -41.79 6.89
N GLU A 346 -29.03 -41.13 8.02
CA GLU A 346 -28.86 -39.68 8.19
C GLU A 346 -27.44 -39.22 7.79
N ARG A 347 -26.41 -40.03 8.10
CA ARG A 347 -25.02 -39.76 7.71
C ARG A 347 -24.81 -39.78 6.20
N GLN A 348 -25.49 -40.67 5.48
CA GLN A 348 -25.41 -40.78 4.03
C GLN A 348 -26.14 -39.62 3.35
N ILE A 349 -27.30 -39.21 3.87
CA ILE A 349 -28.03 -38.02 3.41
C ILE A 349 -27.20 -36.75 3.64
N ALA A 350 -26.54 -36.68 4.79
CA ALA A 350 -25.67 -35.57 5.14
C ALA A 350 -24.43 -35.49 4.23
N ALA A 351 -23.80 -36.63 3.93
CA ALA A 351 -22.69 -36.72 2.99
C ALA A 351 -23.11 -36.31 1.57
N TYR A 352 -24.29 -36.75 1.14
CA TYR A 352 -24.87 -36.36 -0.15
C TYR A 352 -25.08 -34.84 -0.24
N TYR A 353 -25.61 -34.21 0.80
CA TYR A 353 -25.75 -32.75 0.84
C TYR A 353 -24.40 -32.03 0.73
N ASP A 354 -23.40 -32.48 1.48
CA ASP A 354 -22.08 -31.85 1.49
C ASP A 354 -21.35 -31.99 0.14
N GLN A 355 -21.62 -33.06 -0.60
CA GLN A 355 -20.94 -33.38 -1.87
C GLN A 355 -21.66 -32.85 -3.11
N GLU A 356 -22.99 -32.85 -3.15
CA GLU A 356 -23.76 -32.47 -4.36
C GLU A 356 -24.59 -31.20 -4.22
N VAL A 357 -24.98 -30.81 -3.00
CA VAL A 357 -25.96 -29.72 -2.78
C VAL A 357 -25.29 -28.45 -2.21
N ALA A 358 -24.23 -28.60 -1.42
CA ALA A 358 -23.58 -27.51 -0.72
C ALA A 358 -22.88 -26.48 -1.63
N GLU A 359 -22.45 -26.88 -2.83
CA GLU A 359 -21.76 -26.01 -3.81
C GLU A 359 -22.73 -25.12 -4.60
N SER A 360 -24.00 -25.51 -4.72
CA SER A 360 -25.00 -24.84 -5.55
C SER A 360 -25.61 -23.57 -4.92
N SER A 361 -25.29 -23.23 -3.67
CA SER A 361 -26.06 -22.25 -2.89
C SER A 361 -25.83 -20.78 -3.25
N GLY A 362 -24.78 -20.42 -4.02
CA GLY A 362 -24.60 -19.08 -4.62
C GLY A 362 -24.74 -17.85 -3.70
N GLU A 363 -24.71 -18.00 -2.36
CA GLU A 363 -24.90 -16.89 -1.43
C GLU A 363 -23.60 -16.10 -1.29
N ASP A 364 -23.56 -14.96 -1.97
CA ASP A 364 -22.53 -13.95 -1.82
C ASP A 364 -22.66 -13.27 -0.45
N LEU A 365 -21.51 -13.01 0.20
CA LEU A 365 -21.51 -12.21 1.41
C LEU A 365 -21.90 -10.77 1.04
N PRO A 366 -22.70 -10.08 1.87
CA PRO A 366 -22.90 -8.65 1.69
C PRO A 366 -21.54 -7.93 1.69
N LEU A 367 -21.47 -6.77 1.04
CA LEU A 367 -20.28 -5.91 1.04
C LEU A 367 -20.30 -5.00 2.28
N TYR A 368 -19.12 -4.68 2.83
CA TYR A 368 -19.02 -3.76 3.97
C TYR A 368 -19.34 -2.32 3.56
N PHE A 369 -18.87 -1.93 2.37
CA PHE A 369 -19.12 -0.61 1.79
C PHE A 369 -20.33 -0.67 0.85
N GLU A 370 -21.44 -0.08 1.25
CA GLU A 370 -22.66 -0.01 0.44
C GLU A 370 -22.73 1.28 -0.38
N LYS A 371 -22.17 2.37 0.15
CA LYS A 371 -22.21 3.70 -0.47
C LYS A 371 -20.79 4.23 -0.67
N PRO A 372 -20.45 4.77 -1.86
CA PRO A 372 -19.12 5.33 -2.11
C PRO A 372 -18.68 6.41 -1.11
N LYS A 373 -19.63 7.16 -0.56
CA LYS A 373 -19.37 8.22 0.44
C LYS A 373 -18.75 7.70 1.73
N GLN A 374 -19.04 6.45 2.13
CA GLN A 374 -18.53 5.87 3.38
C GLN A 374 -17.00 5.79 3.38
N LEU A 375 -16.41 5.46 2.22
CA LEU A 375 -14.97 5.39 2.07
C LEU A 375 -14.32 6.79 2.19
N LEU A 376 -14.94 7.80 1.58
CA LEU A 376 -14.46 9.19 1.67
C LEU A 376 -14.57 9.72 3.10
N GLU A 377 -15.64 9.38 3.82
CA GLU A 377 -15.81 9.73 5.23
C GLU A 377 -14.76 9.06 6.12
N MET A 378 -14.43 7.79 5.86
CA MET A 378 -13.33 7.10 6.53
C MET A 378 -11.97 7.78 6.27
N PHE A 379 -11.71 8.22 5.05
CA PHE A 379 -10.48 8.98 4.77
C PHE A 379 -10.47 10.34 5.44
N SER A 380 -11.57 11.10 5.40
CA SER A 380 -11.69 12.40 6.09
C SER A 380 -11.46 12.26 7.59
N THR A 381 -12.09 11.25 8.23
CA THR A 381 -11.90 10.98 9.65
C THR A 381 -10.48 10.56 10.00
N LEU A 382 -9.82 9.75 9.15
CA LEU A 382 -8.39 9.43 9.33
C LEU A 382 -7.49 10.65 9.13
N GLU A 383 -7.80 11.53 8.18
CA GLU A 383 -7.09 12.80 7.97
C GLU A 383 -7.23 13.72 9.19
N GLU A 384 -8.45 13.87 9.72
CA GLU A 384 -8.74 14.62 10.94
C GLU A 384 -8.01 14.05 12.16
N GLN A 385 -8.00 12.72 12.32
CA GLN A 385 -7.27 12.03 13.39
C GLN A 385 -5.76 12.21 13.26
N ASN A 386 -5.21 12.09 12.05
CA ASN A 386 -3.79 12.33 11.81
C ASN A 386 -3.41 13.77 12.08
N LEU A 387 -4.26 14.74 11.68
CA LEU A 387 -4.04 16.15 11.98
C LEU A 387 -4.07 16.41 13.49
N PHE A 388 -5.02 15.81 14.21
CA PHE A 388 -5.09 15.88 15.66
C PHE A 388 -3.85 15.29 16.34
N LEU A 389 -3.36 14.13 15.88
CA LEU A 389 -2.13 13.52 16.38
C LEU A 389 -0.90 14.38 16.11
N ILE A 390 -0.81 15.00 14.94
CA ILE A 390 0.27 15.94 14.61
C ILE A 390 0.22 17.16 15.54
N GLN A 391 -0.97 17.73 15.75
CA GLN A 391 -1.14 18.89 16.63
C GLN A 391 -0.78 18.55 18.08
N ASN A 392 -1.23 17.40 18.60
CA ASN A 392 -0.87 16.95 19.94
C ASN A 392 0.63 16.64 20.06
N GLY A 393 1.23 16.05 19.02
CA GLY A 393 2.68 15.86 18.94
C GLY A 393 3.44 17.18 19.01
N GLN A 394 2.99 18.20 18.30
CA GLN A 394 3.58 19.55 18.35
C GLN A 394 3.38 20.22 19.71
N GLU A 395 2.19 20.10 20.32
CA GLU A 395 1.92 20.70 21.62
C GLU A 395 2.77 20.07 22.73
N THR A 396 2.86 18.73 22.75
CA THR A 396 3.71 18.02 23.70
C THR A 396 5.19 18.30 23.48
N GLN A 397 5.63 18.46 22.24
CA GLN A 397 6.99 18.91 21.91
C GLN A 397 7.25 20.32 22.44
N GLN A 398 6.33 21.27 22.22
CA GLN A 398 6.46 22.63 22.75
C GLN A 398 6.52 22.63 24.28
N GLN A 399 5.68 21.83 24.94
CA GLN A 399 5.72 21.70 26.41
C GLN A 399 7.07 21.15 26.90
N LEU A 400 7.67 20.22 26.16
CA LEU A 400 9.00 19.70 26.49
C LEU A 400 10.07 20.78 26.33
N GLU A 401 10.07 21.50 25.21
CA GLU A 401 11.01 22.60 24.94
C GLU A 401 10.92 23.70 26.02
N ASP A 402 9.71 24.09 26.42
CA ASP A 402 9.46 25.03 27.51
C ASP A 402 10.02 24.53 28.86
N MET A 403 9.86 23.23 29.14
CA MET A 403 10.39 22.61 30.37
C MET A 403 11.91 22.52 30.37
N GLU A 404 12.52 22.19 29.22
CA GLU A 404 13.96 22.19 29.03
C GLU A 404 14.55 23.59 29.21
N GLN A 405 13.90 24.62 28.64
CA GLN A 405 14.31 26.01 28.83
C GLN A 405 14.26 26.42 30.31
N ARG A 406 13.15 26.11 31.02
CA ARG A 406 13.03 26.39 32.46
C ARG A 406 14.10 25.69 33.28
N LEU A 407 14.43 24.44 32.92
CA LEU A 407 15.50 23.70 33.57
C LEU A 407 16.86 24.35 33.32
N GLN A 408 17.14 24.80 32.10
CA GLN A 408 18.37 25.51 31.75
C GLN A 408 18.49 26.84 32.51
N GLU A 409 17.41 27.62 32.61
CA GLU A 409 17.35 28.85 33.40
C GLU A 409 17.56 28.58 34.91
N ALA A 410 16.94 27.54 35.45
CA ALA A 410 17.13 27.11 36.84
C ALA A 410 18.59 26.68 37.09
N GLN A 411 19.19 25.91 36.20
CA GLN A 411 20.61 25.53 36.28
C GLN A 411 21.52 26.77 36.21
N GLY A 412 21.22 27.74 35.34
CA GLY A 412 21.95 29.00 35.24
C GLY A 412 21.90 29.80 36.55
N THR A 413 20.70 30.02 37.10
CA THR A 413 20.51 30.78 38.34
C THR A 413 21.13 30.08 39.56
N LEU A 414 20.94 28.76 39.69
CA LEU A 414 21.57 27.96 40.73
C LEU A 414 23.09 27.94 40.58
N GLY A 415 23.62 27.84 39.37
CA GLY A 415 25.05 27.91 39.10
C GLY A 415 25.68 29.28 39.41
N ILE A 416 24.92 30.38 39.27
CA ILE A 416 25.36 31.70 39.74
C ILE A 416 25.39 31.74 41.27
N LYS A 417 24.32 31.28 41.94
CA LYS A 417 24.25 31.23 43.42
C LYS A 417 25.34 30.35 44.02
N ALA A 418 25.60 29.18 43.44
CA ALA A 418 26.67 28.28 43.87
C ALA A 418 28.03 28.98 43.78
N ARG A 419 28.35 29.62 42.64
CA ARG A 419 29.59 30.40 42.47
C ARG A 419 29.69 31.58 43.43
N GLN A 420 28.58 32.21 43.78
CA GLN A 420 28.56 33.27 44.79
C GLN A 420 28.90 32.72 46.18
N LEU A 421 28.23 31.64 46.60
CA LEU A 421 28.50 30.98 47.88
C LEU A 421 29.93 30.45 47.97
N GLU A 422 30.48 29.92 46.87
CA GLU A 422 31.88 29.50 46.80
C GLU A 422 32.84 30.67 47.04
N ARG A 423 32.58 31.86 46.45
CA ARG A 423 33.39 33.07 46.71
C ARG A 423 33.25 33.53 48.16
N GLU A 424 32.02 33.58 48.68
CA GLU A 424 31.77 33.97 50.08
C GLU A 424 32.48 33.03 51.07
N ASN A 425 32.48 31.72 50.78
CA ASN A 425 33.24 30.73 51.54
C ASN A 425 34.75 30.91 51.40
N GLN A 426 35.27 31.17 50.20
CA GLN A 426 36.71 31.46 49.99
C GLN A 426 37.14 32.70 50.78
N ASP A 427 36.34 33.77 50.76
CA ASP A 427 36.58 34.97 51.56
C ASP A 427 36.54 34.67 53.05
N ALA A 428 35.57 33.88 53.51
CA ALA A 428 35.46 33.48 54.92
C ALA A 428 36.67 32.64 55.36
N VAL A 429 37.10 31.67 54.54
CA VAL A 429 38.32 30.88 54.78
C VAL A 429 39.53 31.80 54.84
N GLY A 430 39.68 32.75 53.91
CA GLY A 430 40.77 33.73 53.94
C GLY A 430 40.77 34.60 55.21
N ARG A 431 39.59 34.99 55.72
CA ARG A 431 39.47 35.70 57.01
C ARG A 431 39.88 34.81 58.18
N ILE A 432 39.45 33.55 58.20
CA ILE A 432 39.82 32.58 59.24
C ILE A 432 41.33 32.37 59.24
N ASP A 433 41.96 32.15 58.09
CA ASP A 433 43.40 31.98 57.97
C ASP A 433 44.17 33.20 58.48
N SER A 434 43.70 34.42 58.14
CA SER A 434 44.30 35.66 58.64
C SER A 434 44.21 35.75 60.18
N LYS A 435 43.04 35.44 60.74
CA LYS A 435 42.84 35.39 62.20
C LYS A 435 43.68 34.31 62.86
N GLN A 436 43.81 33.13 62.25
CA GLN A 436 44.66 32.04 62.73
C GLN A 436 46.13 32.46 62.75
N ARG A 437 46.63 33.09 61.68
CA ARG A 437 48.00 33.64 61.65
C ARG A 437 48.23 34.68 62.74
N ASP A 438 47.26 35.55 63.00
CA ASP A 438 47.38 36.55 64.06
C ASP A 438 47.34 35.91 65.45
N CYS A 439 46.47 34.91 65.68
CA CYS A 439 46.48 34.10 66.89
C CYS A 439 47.82 33.36 67.07
N GLU A 440 48.40 32.82 66.01
CA GLU A 440 49.73 32.19 66.04
C GLU A 440 50.84 33.19 66.38
N LYS A 441 50.85 34.38 65.76
CA LYS A 441 51.81 35.46 66.13
C LYS A 441 51.66 35.85 67.59
N LEU A 442 50.42 35.99 68.08
CA LEU A 442 50.13 36.33 69.46
C LEU A 442 50.61 35.22 70.41
N LYS A 443 50.35 33.95 70.05
CA LYS A 443 50.86 32.77 70.78
C LYS A 443 52.39 32.74 70.79
N GLY A 444 53.05 33.04 69.67
CA GLY A 444 54.51 33.18 69.59
C GLY A 444 55.04 34.30 70.50
N ARG A 445 54.36 35.45 70.55
CA ARG A 445 54.71 36.55 71.47
C ARG A 445 54.49 36.21 72.94
N ILE A 446 53.38 35.55 73.27
CA ILE A 446 53.07 35.12 74.64
C ILE A 446 54.05 34.02 75.09
N SER A 447 54.40 33.10 74.20
CA SER A 447 55.46 32.11 74.43
C SER A 447 56.84 32.77 74.62
N GLY A 448 57.14 33.85 73.90
CA GLY A 448 58.38 34.61 74.04
C GLY A 448 58.47 35.45 75.32
N ARG A 449 57.32 35.83 75.90
CA ARG A 449 57.21 36.60 77.15
C ARG A 449 56.93 35.65 78.34
N SER A 450 57.82 34.68 78.57
CA SER A 450 57.68 33.70 79.64
C SER A 450 58.25 34.23 80.98
N GLU A 451 57.65 35.28 81.55
CA GLU A 451 57.83 35.65 82.98
C GLU A 451 56.95 34.79 83.90
N SER A 452 55.96 34.08 83.33
CA SER A 452 55.06 33.18 84.09
C SER A 452 55.76 31.92 84.61
N ARG A 453 56.95 31.57 84.09
CA ARG A 453 57.72 30.42 84.58
C ARG A 453 58.31 30.70 85.97
N ASP A 454 58.79 31.92 86.20
CA ASP A 454 59.40 32.33 87.47
C ASP A 454 58.35 32.46 88.58
N ILE A 455 57.16 33.00 88.30
CA ILE A 455 56.09 33.15 89.30
C ILE A 455 55.56 31.78 89.75
N LYS A 456 55.41 30.81 88.84
CA LYS A 456 55.01 29.45 89.22
C LYS A 456 56.09 28.72 90.03
N GLY A 457 57.38 28.99 89.75
CA GLY A 457 58.49 28.50 90.55
C GLY A 457 58.45 29.07 91.97
N LEU A 458 58.30 30.39 92.09
CA LEU A 458 58.21 31.10 93.38
C LEU A 458 57.03 30.61 94.24
N LEU A 459 55.85 30.41 93.63
CA LEU A 459 54.68 29.89 94.34
C LEU A 459 54.89 28.46 94.85
N LYS A 460 55.66 27.65 94.13
CA LYS A 460 56.02 26.30 94.55
C LYS A 460 57.03 26.31 95.70
N GLU A 461 58.03 27.19 95.65
CA GLU A 461 58.98 27.40 96.75
C GLU A 461 58.28 27.90 98.02
N LEU A 462 57.37 28.86 97.88
CA LEU A 462 56.57 29.37 98.99
C LEU A 462 55.69 28.28 99.61
N ALA A 463 55.02 27.45 98.79
CA ALA A 463 54.21 26.34 99.29
C ALA A 463 55.04 25.33 100.10
N VAL A 464 56.28 25.04 99.68
CA VAL A 464 57.20 24.17 100.45
C VAL A 464 57.61 24.81 101.76
N GLY A 465 57.89 26.12 101.78
CA GLY A 465 58.24 26.86 103.00
C GLY A 465 57.09 26.91 104.01
N VAL A 466 55.86 27.16 103.55
CA VAL A 466 54.66 27.15 104.38
C VAL A 466 54.40 25.75 104.96
N ALA A 467 54.59 24.70 104.16
CA ALA A 467 54.47 23.33 104.63
C ALA A 467 55.49 22.98 105.73
N ALA A 468 56.73 23.45 105.61
CA ALA A 468 57.75 23.27 106.64
C ALA A 468 57.39 23.99 107.95
N MET A 469 56.93 25.24 107.87
CA MET A 469 56.49 26.01 109.05
C MET A 469 55.31 25.33 109.76
N PHE A 470 54.31 24.88 109.01
CA PHE A 470 53.14 24.18 109.56
C PHE A 470 53.51 22.90 110.31
N ALA A 471 54.45 22.12 109.77
CA ALA A 471 54.99 20.93 110.44
C ALA A 471 55.75 21.29 111.73
N THR A 472 56.54 22.37 111.74
CA THR A 472 57.25 22.82 112.97
C THR A 472 56.29 23.30 114.06
N CYS A 473 55.13 23.82 113.69
CA CYS A 473 54.07 24.21 114.63
C CYS A 473 53.32 22.99 115.22
N GLY A 474 53.70 21.75 114.87
CA GLY A 474 53.15 20.53 115.44
C GLY A 474 51.79 20.12 114.89
N PHE A 475 51.48 20.52 113.65
CA PHE A 475 50.30 20.05 112.91
C PHE A 475 50.69 18.90 111.97
N ASP A 476 49.83 17.91 111.82
CA ASP A 476 49.99 16.86 110.80
C ASP A 476 49.68 17.45 109.43
N ALA A 477 50.68 17.50 108.55
CA ALA A 477 50.51 17.99 107.20
C ALA A 477 49.79 16.93 106.36
N ASP A 478 48.46 17.03 106.25
CA ASP A 478 47.74 16.34 105.19
C ASP A 478 48.32 16.76 103.83
N ARG A 479 48.62 15.77 102.97
CA ARG A 479 49.38 15.98 101.72
C ARG A 479 48.74 16.96 100.72
N ASP A 480 47.48 17.34 100.94
CA ASP A 480 46.69 18.20 100.07
C ASP A 480 46.23 19.52 100.73
N ALA A 481 46.80 19.90 101.88
CA ALA A 481 46.45 21.16 102.53
C ALA A 481 46.96 22.38 101.72
N ASP A 482 46.03 23.28 101.36
CA ASP A 482 46.34 24.52 100.64
C ASP A 482 47.23 25.44 101.52
N PRO A 483 48.35 25.99 101.01
CA PRO A 483 49.23 26.88 101.78
C PRO A 483 48.51 28.03 102.51
N LEU A 484 47.41 28.55 101.94
CA LEU A 484 46.57 29.55 102.60
C LEU A 484 45.86 29.00 103.84
N MET A 485 45.33 27.77 103.77
CA MET A 485 44.71 27.12 104.93
C MET A 485 45.72 26.80 106.02
N MET A 486 46.94 26.39 105.64
CA MET A 486 48.04 26.13 106.58
C MET A 486 48.47 27.39 107.33
N LEU A 487 48.54 28.53 106.64
CA LEU A 487 48.84 29.83 107.26
C LEU A 487 47.75 30.26 108.24
N ASN A 488 46.47 30.19 107.84
CA ASN A 488 45.36 30.55 108.73
C ASN A 488 45.32 29.69 110.00
N ALA A 489 45.61 28.39 109.89
CA ALA A 489 45.65 27.50 111.06
C ALA A 489 46.87 27.78 111.95
N ALA A 490 48.02 28.18 111.38
CA ALA A 490 49.17 28.64 112.15
C ALA A 490 48.89 29.96 112.89
N GLU A 491 48.18 30.89 112.25
CA GLU A 491 47.74 32.15 112.88
C GLU A 491 46.78 31.90 114.04
N ALA A 492 45.77 31.03 113.87
CA ALA A 492 44.84 30.68 114.94
C ALA A 492 45.53 30.06 116.17
N LYS A 493 46.54 29.20 115.96
CA LYS A 493 47.32 28.61 117.05
C LYS A 493 48.24 29.62 117.72
N LEU A 494 48.76 30.59 116.97
CA LEU A 494 49.49 31.71 117.56
C LEU A 494 48.58 32.54 118.47
N GLU A 495 47.37 32.85 118.03
CA GLU A 495 46.37 33.56 118.85
C GLU A 495 46.01 32.77 120.11
N GLU A 496 45.76 31.46 120.02
CA GLU A 496 45.52 30.59 121.17
C GLU A 496 46.69 30.61 122.17
N LEU A 497 47.93 30.47 121.68
CA LEU A 497 49.11 30.51 122.53
C LEU A 497 49.29 31.88 123.20
N LEU A 498 48.98 32.98 122.49
CA LEU A 498 49.01 34.32 123.07
C LEU A 498 47.93 34.51 124.14
N GLU A 499 46.71 33.99 123.92
CA GLU A 499 45.64 34.01 124.92
C GLU A 499 45.99 33.19 126.16
N THR A 500 46.58 31.99 125.99
CA THR A 500 47.02 31.16 127.12
C THR A 500 48.14 31.84 127.92
N LEU A 501 49.07 32.53 127.26
CA LEU A 501 50.10 33.34 127.92
C LEU A 501 49.50 34.53 128.67
N ALA A 502 48.57 35.27 128.05
CA ALA A 502 47.87 36.37 128.69
C ALA A 502 47.04 35.91 129.90
N PHE A 503 46.41 34.74 129.81
CA PHE A 503 45.70 34.12 130.92
C PHE A 503 46.65 33.69 132.03
N ALA A 504 47.79 33.08 131.70
CA ALA A 504 48.81 32.70 132.68
C ALA A 504 49.42 33.91 133.40
N GLU A 505 49.54 35.04 132.72
CA GLU A 505 49.97 36.32 133.29
C GLU A 505 48.89 36.90 134.23
N ALA A 506 47.61 36.83 133.84
CA ALA A 506 46.47 37.35 134.61
C ALA A 506 46.06 36.49 135.82
N ALA A 507 46.22 35.16 135.76
CA ALA A 507 45.82 34.23 136.81
C ALA A 507 46.64 34.35 138.10
N GLY A 508 47.81 35.01 138.04
CA GLY A 508 48.68 35.26 139.19
C GLY A 508 49.33 34.00 139.79
N GLY A 509 50.41 34.20 140.54
CA GLY A 509 51.15 33.12 141.22
C GLY A 509 52.43 32.67 140.50
N VAL A 510 52.89 31.45 140.80
CA VAL A 510 54.18 30.91 140.33
C VAL A 510 54.27 30.88 138.79
N LEU A 511 53.16 30.64 138.11
CA LEU A 511 53.12 30.58 136.65
C LEU A 511 53.38 31.96 136.00
N ALA A 512 52.79 33.03 136.54
CA ALA A 512 53.02 34.41 136.09
C ALA A 512 54.48 34.86 136.32
N GLU A 513 55.09 34.46 137.44
CA GLU A 513 56.53 34.70 137.66
C GLU A 513 57.41 33.93 136.66
N THR A 514 57.04 32.69 136.32
CA THR A 514 57.77 31.93 135.29
C THR A 514 57.63 32.56 133.90
N VAL A 515 56.44 33.02 133.50
CA VAL A 515 56.22 33.74 132.24
C VAL A 515 57.03 35.03 132.21
N GLY A 516 56.93 35.87 133.24
CA GLY A 516 57.70 37.12 133.32
C GLY A 516 59.22 36.91 133.43
N ARG A 517 59.70 35.77 133.94
CA ARG A 517 61.12 35.39 133.90
C ARG A 517 61.54 35.01 132.48
N MET A 518 60.76 34.18 131.79
CA MET A 518 61.01 33.76 130.41
C MET A 518 60.94 34.93 129.43
N GLU A 519 60.03 35.88 129.63
CA GLU A 519 59.95 37.11 128.84
C GLU A 519 61.18 38.00 129.03
N ARG A 520 61.63 38.20 130.27
CA ARG A 520 62.88 38.95 130.54
C ARG A 520 64.09 38.24 129.94
N GLU A 521 64.11 36.91 129.94
CA GLU A 521 65.17 36.13 129.32
C GLU A 521 65.16 36.24 127.79
N LYS A 522 63.99 36.13 127.15
CA LYS A 522 63.84 36.32 125.69
C LYS A 522 64.07 37.75 125.25
N GLU A 523 63.64 38.75 126.01
CA GLU A 523 63.93 40.16 125.73
C GLU A 523 65.41 40.49 125.98
N LYS A 524 66.06 39.83 126.95
CA LYS A 524 67.52 39.89 127.12
C LYS A 524 68.23 39.27 125.91
N GLU A 525 67.84 38.08 125.47
CA GLU A 525 68.38 37.39 124.29
C GLU A 525 68.21 38.24 123.02
N ARG A 526 67.05 38.87 122.83
CA ARG A 526 66.81 39.79 121.70
C ARG A 526 67.73 41.01 121.76
N ARG A 527 67.91 41.63 122.94
CA ARG A 527 68.82 42.76 123.14
C ARG A 527 70.28 42.36 122.97
N ASP A 528 70.63 41.14 123.34
CA ASP A 528 71.98 40.60 123.17
C ASP A 528 72.24 40.31 121.69
N ARG A 529 71.30 39.72 120.95
CA ARG A 529 71.39 39.55 119.49
C ARG A 529 71.51 40.87 118.74
N VAL A 530 70.72 41.88 119.11
CA VAL A 530 70.84 43.23 118.49
C VAL A 530 72.18 43.89 118.85
N ARG A 531 72.71 43.66 120.05
CA ARG A 531 74.04 44.15 120.43
C ARG A 531 75.14 43.42 119.68
N GLU A 532 75.05 42.09 119.54
CA GLU A 532 75.96 41.27 118.76
C GLU A 532 75.94 41.67 117.28
N GLU A 533 74.77 41.76 116.65
CA GLU A 533 74.64 42.25 115.26
C GLU A 533 75.23 43.66 115.09
N LYS A 534 75.07 44.54 116.08
CA LYS A 534 75.64 45.90 116.03
C LYS A 534 77.16 45.91 116.24
N ILE A 535 77.69 45.05 117.11
CA ILE A 535 79.13 44.86 117.32
C ILE A 535 79.75 44.24 116.07
N GLU A 536 79.13 43.22 115.48
CA GLU A 536 79.56 42.58 114.24
C GLU A 536 79.53 43.56 113.06
N ALA A 537 78.46 44.36 112.92
CA ALA A 537 78.41 45.39 111.89
C ALA A 537 79.50 46.46 112.08
N GLN A 538 79.84 46.81 113.33
CA GLN A 538 80.92 47.75 113.63
C GLN A 538 82.31 47.13 113.40
N ASN A 539 82.50 45.86 113.77
CA ASN A 539 83.73 45.11 113.51
C ASN A 539 83.95 44.92 112.01
N LYS A 540 82.91 44.58 111.24
CA LYS A 540 82.98 44.48 109.78
C LYS A 540 83.36 45.82 109.14
N LYS A 541 82.80 46.94 109.62
CA LYS A 541 83.24 48.29 109.21
C LYS A 541 84.70 48.59 109.59
N ASN A 542 85.17 48.14 110.75
CA ASN A 542 86.56 48.32 111.17
C ASN A 542 87.53 47.42 110.38
N GLU A 543 87.14 46.18 110.09
CA GLU A 543 87.86 45.24 109.23
C GLU A 543 87.92 45.79 107.80
N ASP A 544 86.83 46.31 107.25
CA ASP A 544 86.82 46.94 105.93
C ASP A 544 87.73 48.17 105.88
N ARG A 545 87.76 48.98 106.96
CA ARG A 545 88.71 50.10 107.09
C ARG A 545 90.15 49.62 107.14
N LEU A 546 90.44 48.58 107.92
CA LEU A 546 91.77 47.99 108.03
C LEU A 546 92.20 47.37 106.70
N ARG A 547 91.30 46.64 106.03
CA ARG A 547 91.50 46.00 104.73
C ARG A 547 91.76 47.03 103.63
N ASN A 548 90.98 48.11 103.59
CA ASN A 548 91.23 49.23 102.68
C ASN A 548 92.54 49.96 103.01
N SER A 549 92.90 50.11 104.29
CA SER A 549 94.19 50.68 104.69
C SER A 549 95.37 49.80 104.23
N LEU A 550 95.24 48.47 104.35
CA LEU A 550 96.21 47.48 103.90
C LEU A 550 96.34 47.42 102.37
N LEU A 551 95.22 47.48 101.64
CA LEU A 551 95.20 47.62 100.18
C LEU A 551 95.86 48.93 99.73
N ARG A 552 95.69 50.02 100.50
CA ARG A 552 96.30 51.31 100.21
C ARG A 552 97.81 51.33 100.52
N SER A 553 98.28 50.56 101.50
CA SER A 553 99.71 50.43 101.82
C SER A 553 100.45 49.45 100.89
N GLN A 554 99.75 48.44 100.34
CA GLN A 554 100.29 47.53 99.32
C GLN A 554 100.26 48.12 97.90
N ALA A 555 99.53 49.21 97.67
CA ALA A 555 99.53 49.90 96.40
C ALA A 555 100.93 50.50 96.09
N PRO A 556 101.50 50.30 94.88
CA PRO A 556 102.83 50.77 94.55
C PRO A 556 102.97 52.29 94.69
N ILE A 557 103.98 52.74 95.44
CA ILE A 557 104.25 54.16 95.72
C ILE A 557 104.78 54.85 94.45
N PHE A 558 103.95 55.67 93.81
CA PHE A 558 104.35 56.47 92.65
C PHE A 558 105.13 57.71 93.10
N LYS A 559 106.46 57.74 92.90
CA LYS A 559 107.30 58.90 93.22
C LYS A 559 107.11 59.98 92.16
N LYS A 560 106.49 61.10 92.53
CA LYS A 560 106.40 62.29 91.67
C LYS A 560 107.76 63.00 91.64
N CYS A 561 108.41 63.04 90.48
CA CYS A 561 109.61 63.85 90.27
C CYS A 561 109.20 65.30 89.93
N GLY A 562 109.56 66.25 90.80
CA GLY A 562 109.38 67.70 90.57
C GLY A 562 108.58 68.42 91.67
N LYS A 563 109.01 69.65 92.04
CA LYS A 563 108.30 70.52 93.00
C LYS A 563 106.93 70.91 92.44
N GLN A 564 105.87 70.52 93.13
CA GLN A 564 104.50 70.87 92.79
C GLN A 564 104.24 72.34 93.14
N ILE A 565 103.82 73.14 92.15
CA ILE A 565 103.51 74.57 92.30
C ILE A 565 102.25 74.71 93.17
N MET A 566 102.36 75.47 94.26
CA MET A 566 101.25 75.81 95.15
C MET A 566 100.44 76.95 94.54
N PHE A 567 99.23 76.65 94.04
CA PHE A 567 98.24 77.68 93.72
C PHE A 567 97.56 78.13 95.02
N ARG A 568 97.46 79.45 95.22
CA ARG A 568 96.69 80.08 96.31
C ARG A 568 95.19 79.78 96.08
N SER A 569 94.42 79.60 97.15
CA SER A 569 93.00 79.23 97.11
C SER A 569 92.16 80.22 96.28
N ALA A 570 91.50 79.71 95.23
CA ALA A 570 90.44 80.41 94.51
C ALA A 570 89.10 80.25 95.27
N PRO A 571 88.17 81.22 95.17
CA PRO A 571 86.89 81.18 95.89
C PRO A 571 86.00 80.02 95.42
N SER A 572 85.11 79.52 96.29
CA SER A 572 84.13 78.49 95.93
C SER A 572 83.22 79.00 94.81
N ARG A 573 83.41 78.46 93.61
CA ARG A 573 82.50 78.65 92.48
C ARG A 573 81.43 77.57 92.58
N GLU A 574 80.19 78.00 92.79
CA GLU A 574 79.01 77.15 92.66
C GLU A 574 78.91 76.69 91.20
N GLU A 575 78.94 75.38 90.97
CA GLU A 575 78.58 74.79 89.69
C GLU A 575 77.06 74.57 89.68
N ALA A 576 76.39 75.22 88.72
CA ALA A 576 74.97 75.06 88.46
C ALA A 576 74.68 73.59 88.12
N LYS A 577 73.87 72.92 88.97
CA LYS A 577 73.14 71.73 88.58
C LYS A 577 71.93 72.14 87.76
N GLU A 578 71.83 71.60 86.56
CA GLU A 578 70.64 71.66 85.72
C GLU A 578 69.40 71.22 86.50
N VAL A 579 68.38 72.06 86.37
CA VAL A 579 67.03 71.87 86.89
C VAL A 579 66.35 70.76 86.09
N ALA A 580 66.08 69.63 86.74
CA ALA A 580 65.06 68.69 86.28
C ALA A 580 63.77 69.02 87.05
N ASP A 581 62.90 69.79 86.42
CA ASP A 581 61.54 70.05 86.89
C ASP A 581 60.73 68.74 86.84
N THR A 582 60.72 67.98 87.93
CA THR A 582 59.68 66.97 88.20
C THR A 582 58.45 67.68 88.78
N ALA A 583 57.76 68.43 87.93
CA ALA A 583 56.49 69.09 88.25
C ALA A 583 55.39 68.79 87.19
N ALA A 584 55.57 67.72 86.40
CA ALA A 584 54.66 67.34 85.32
C ALA A 584 53.93 65.99 85.54
N GLU A 585 54.10 65.34 86.71
CA GLU A 585 53.44 64.06 87.01
C GLU A 585 52.18 64.17 87.88
N GLU A 586 51.90 65.32 88.51
CA GLU A 586 50.68 65.48 89.34
C GLU A 586 49.47 66.06 88.58
N HIS A 587 49.64 66.47 87.32
CA HIS A 587 48.59 67.13 86.53
C HIS A 587 47.85 66.22 85.53
N VAL A 588 48.31 64.97 85.33
CA VAL A 588 47.70 63.97 84.44
C VAL A 588 46.73 63.04 85.18
N GLU A 589 46.88 62.91 86.50
CA GLU A 589 46.03 62.06 87.34
C GLU A 589 44.76 62.76 87.85
N ALA A 590 44.72 64.11 87.80
CA ALA A 590 43.57 64.92 88.22
C ALA A 590 42.54 65.20 87.11
N ILE A 591 42.92 65.08 85.82
CA ILE A 591 42.00 65.35 84.69
C ILE A 591 41.21 64.10 84.27
N SER A 592 41.73 62.90 84.57
CA SER A 592 41.04 61.62 84.29
C SER A 592 39.93 61.27 85.29
N LYS A 593 39.71 62.08 86.34
CA LYS A 593 38.70 61.85 87.38
C LYS A 593 37.48 62.79 87.34
N LEU A 594 37.43 63.79 86.44
CA LEU A 594 36.37 64.82 86.50
C LEU A 594 35.40 64.90 85.29
N PHE A 595 35.66 64.28 84.14
CA PHE A 595 34.67 64.24 83.04
C PHE A 595 34.71 62.92 82.27
N GLY A 596 33.73 62.05 82.53
CA GLY A 596 33.49 60.79 81.85
C GLY A 596 32.15 60.77 81.12
N SER A 597 32.00 61.59 80.07
CA SER A 597 30.96 61.39 79.06
C SER A 597 31.53 61.65 77.66
N ARG A 598 31.35 60.65 76.80
CA ARG A 598 31.89 60.49 75.45
C ARG A 598 31.15 61.37 74.44
N PRO A 599 31.84 62.11 73.55
CA PRO A 599 31.25 62.58 72.29
C PRO A 599 31.82 61.82 71.07
N PRO A 600 31.07 61.70 69.96
CA PRO A 600 31.59 61.44 68.60
C PRO A 600 31.94 62.79 67.92
N PRO A 601 32.25 62.91 66.61
CA PRO A 601 32.79 61.99 65.59
C PRO A 601 34.08 62.55 64.93
N GLY A 602 34.69 61.79 64.00
CA GLY A 602 35.36 62.42 62.84
C GLY A 602 36.74 61.92 62.42
N VAL A 603 36.76 61.44 61.17
CA VAL A 603 37.73 61.74 60.09
C VAL A 603 39.18 61.29 60.25
N ASP A 604 39.54 60.37 59.36
CA ASP A 604 40.88 59.81 59.15
C ASP A 604 41.91 60.85 58.68
N LEU A 605 43.08 60.84 59.34
CA LEU A 605 44.32 61.42 58.84
C LEU A 605 45.37 60.31 58.70
N LEU A 606 45.88 60.16 57.47
CA LEU A 606 46.95 59.25 57.08
C LEU A 606 48.33 59.68 57.66
N PRO A 607 49.28 58.73 57.83
CA PRO A 607 50.53 58.96 58.56
C PRO A 607 51.73 59.32 57.65
N PRO A 608 52.83 59.90 58.19
CA PRO A 608 54.06 60.17 57.44
C PRO A 608 55.09 59.03 57.54
N GLY A 609 55.98 58.99 56.54
CA GLY A 609 56.74 57.81 56.12
C GLY A 609 58.09 57.53 56.79
N LYS A 610 58.78 56.49 56.29
CA LYS A 610 60.23 56.28 56.49
C LYS A 610 60.91 55.67 55.25
N LYS A 611 61.86 56.46 54.74
CA LYS A 611 63.22 56.15 54.24
C LYS A 611 63.42 55.31 52.96
N SER A 612 64.18 55.95 52.06
CA SER A 612 64.85 55.45 50.84
C SER A 612 66.17 54.71 51.18
N PRO A 613 66.91 54.10 50.20
CA PRO A 613 67.69 54.88 49.23
C PRO A 613 67.67 54.35 47.77
N ARG A 614 68.24 55.18 46.91
CA ARG A 614 68.23 55.22 45.45
C ARG A 614 69.64 54.93 44.92
N ALA A 615 69.77 54.23 43.79
CA ALA A 615 70.95 54.24 42.91
C ALA A 615 70.43 54.38 41.46
N ALA A 616 70.67 55.51 40.78
CA ALA A 616 71.76 55.75 39.79
C ALA A 616 71.60 54.88 38.51
N ALA A 617 71.68 55.36 37.27
CA ALA A 617 71.95 56.65 36.66
C ALA A 617 71.73 56.54 35.12
N LYS A 618 71.84 57.69 34.44
CA LYS A 618 72.05 57.96 32.98
C LYS A 618 70.80 57.93 32.09
N ARG A 619 70.28 59.10 31.67
CA ARG A 619 70.76 60.00 30.59
C ARG A 619 70.99 59.26 29.26
N LYS A 620 70.12 59.52 28.29
CA LYS A 620 70.45 60.24 27.04
C LYS A 620 69.14 60.70 26.38
N GLY A 621 69.06 62.00 26.10
CA GLY A 621 68.10 62.53 25.13
C GLY A 621 68.69 62.43 23.72
N LYS A 622 67.85 62.18 22.74
CA LYS A 622 67.39 63.18 21.77
C LYS A 622 66.13 62.64 21.11
#